data_AF-T0SIT5-F1
#
_entry.id   AF-T0SIT5-F1
#
_cell.length_a   1.000
_cell.length_b   1.000
_cell.length_c   1.000
_cell.angle_alpha   90.00
_cell.angle_beta   90.00
_cell.angle_gamma   90.00
#
_symmetry.space_group_name_H-M   'P 1'
#
loop_
_entity.id
_entity.type
_entity.pdbx_description
1 polymer ?
#
loop_
_entity_poly.entity_id
_entity_poly.type
_entity_poly.pdbx_seq_one_letter_code
_entity_poly.pdbx_strand_id
1 'polypeptide(L)'
;MVVVEKKFDFLWHDFSLKIGQTSYWRIGPLYLWIEAQDGELRVHTVHTNSLNDTEIEYVDHYSGEIDPSAELTRYSFSCEIEKVSFSPHLPEKDIIFRPDKPIQLPSKRQMSLYVNTSLWIHVKVNGNEILKSVPIVTLSETWLGPDSTHGEICFAAKTKGVLNYEDLKFYPYRYISKFTIKNETHGHVPIERIKLMNGILNLYTNEEGYFFSDCISMRIDSDGDVKIHTNKPVKEDFGILKKISPSRESGRNLISRALSLMIQS
;
A
#
# COMPACT_ATOMS: atom_id res chain seq x y z
N MET A 1 -1.81 19.05 -24.73
CA MET A 1 -1.60 20.04 -23.65
C MET A 1 -0.99 19.29 -22.49
N VAL A 2 0.24 19.62 -22.07
CA VAL A 2 0.87 18.98 -20.90
C VAL A 2 0.21 19.59 -19.67
N VAL A 3 -0.61 18.83 -18.96
CA VAL A 3 -1.23 19.28 -17.71
C VAL A 3 -0.34 18.77 -16.57
N VAL A 4 0.59 19.62 -16.11
CA VAL A 4 1.38 19.33 -14.91
C VAL A 4 0.55 19.73 -13.68
N GLU A 5 -0.35 18.86 -13.25
CA GLU A 5 -1.12 19.05 -12.03
C GLU A 5 -0.42 18.39 -10.83
N LYS A 6 -0.21 19.16 -9.75
CA LYS A 6 0.58 18.74 -8.57
C LYS A 6 -0.26 18.09 -7.45
N LYS A 7 -1.52 17.73 -7.68
CA LYS A 7 -2.42 17.20 -6.63
C LYS A 7 -2.83 15.76 -6.90
N PHE A 8 -2.40 14.82 -6.07
CA PHE A 8 -2.66 13.39 -6.23
C PHE A 8 -4.14 13.00 -6.42
N ASP A 9 -5.08 13.82 -5.94
CA ASP A 9 -6.51 13.65 -6.22
C ASP A 9 -6.84 13.60 -7.73
N PHE A 10 -6.03 14.21 -8.59
CA PHE A 10 -6.25 14.20 -10.04
C PHE A 10 -6.21 12.78 -10.63
N LEU A 11 -5.46 11.84 -10.02
CA LEU A 11 -5.31 10.48 -10.53
C LEU A 11 -6.59 9.63 -10.44
N TRP A 12 -7.55 10.04 -9.61
CA TRP A 12 -8.73 9.25 -9.29
C TRP A 12 -9.95 9.59 -10.14
N HIS A 13 -9.72 9.81 -11.43
CA HIS A 13 -10.74 10.17 -12.41
C HIS A 13 -10.65 9.28 -13.66
N ASP A 14 -11.64 9.40 -14.54
CA ASP A 14 -11.63 8.77 -15.85
C ASP A 14 -10.77 9.59 -16.83
N PHE A 15 -9.88 8.91 -17.53
CA PHE A 15 -9.05 9.43 -18.61
C PHE A 15 -9.56 8.89 -19.93
N SER A 16 -9.90 9.79 -20.87
CA SER A 16 -10.30 9.38 -22.21
C SER A 16 -9.11 8.83 -22.99
N LEU A 17 -9.35 7.74 -23.71
CA LEU A 17 -8.41 7.11 -24.62
C LEU A 17 -8.93 7.24 -26.05
N LYS A 18 -8.02 7.39 -27.01
CA LYS A 18 -8.33 7.32 -28.44
C LYS A 18 -7.46 6.25 -29.08
N ILE A 19 -8.02 5.54 -30.04
CA ILE A 19 -7.26 4.55 -30.82
C ILE A 19 -6.02 5.21 -31.44
N GLY A 20 -4.87 4.54 -31.31
CA GLY A 20 -3.58 5.02 -31.78
C GLY A 20 -2.90 6.03 -30.85
N GLN A 21 -3.52 6.38 -29.71
CA GLN A 21 -2.95 7.28 -28.72
C GLN A 21 -2.23 6.51 -27.62
N THR A 22 -1.11 7.08 -27.17
CA THR A 22 -0.42 6.68 -25.94
C THR A 22 -0.58 7.77 -24.90
N SER A 23 -1.01 7.39 -23.71
CA SER A 23 -1.04 8.26 -22.53
C SER A 23 0.02 7.82 -21.54
N TYR A 24 0.57 8.79 -20.80
CA TYR A 24 1.67 8.58 -19.86
C TYR A 24 1.35 9.14 -18.48
N TRP A 25 1.69 8.38 -17.44
CA TRP A 25 1.64 8.81 -16.05
C TRP A 25 2.97 8.54 -15.35
N ARG A 26 3.41 9.50 -14.54
CA ARG A 26 4.41 9.30 -13.50
C ARG A 26 3.74 9.43 -12.15
N ILE A 27 3.95 8.46 -11.27
CA ILE A 27 3.42 8.44 -9.92
C ILE A 27 4.58 8.09 -8.99
N GLY A 28 5.33 9.12 -8.60
CA GLY A 28 6.61 8.97 -7.91
C GLY A 28 7.53 8.03 -8.70
N PRO A 29 7.90 6.87 -8.13
CA PRO A 29 8.79 5.93 -8.80
C PRO A 29 8.14 5.07 -9.88
N LEU A 30 6.81 5.07 -10.04
CA LEU A 30 6.11 4.33 -11.09
C LEU A 30 5.94 5.18 -12.34
N TYR A 31 6.37 4.65 -13.48
CA TYR A 31 6.16 5.18 -14.81
C TYR A 31 5.22 4.21 -15.54
N LEU A 32 4.13 4.73 -16.09
CA LEU A 32 3.05 3.95 -16.67
C LEU A 32 2.68 4.54 -18.03
N TRP A 33 2.64 3.71 -19.07
CA TRP A 33 2.07 4.09 -20.36
C TRP A 33 0.90 3.19 -20.69
N ILE A 34 -0.14 3.78 -21.28
CA ILE A 34 -1.29 3.05 -21.78
C ILE A 34 -1.46 3.41 -23.25
N GLU A 35 -1.36 2.41 -24.12
CA GLU A 35 -1.62 2.55 -25.55
C GLU A 35 -2.96 1.91 -25.88
N ALA A 36 -3.87 2.70 -26.44
CA ALA A 36 -5.12 2.19 -26.98
C ALA A 36 -4.94 1.87 -28.46
N GLN A 37 -5.24 0.63 -28.83
CA GLN A 37 -5.20 0.12 -30.19
C GLN A 37 -6.57 -0.46 -30.55
N ASP A 38 -6.83 -0.69 -31.84
CA ASP A 38 -8.06 -1.33 -32.26
C ASP A 38 -8.13 -2.77 -31.72
N GLY A 39 -9.09 -3.05 -30.85
CA GLY A 39 -9.28 -4.34 -30.17
C GLY A 39 -8.20 -4.71 -29.14
N GLU A 40 -7.31 -3.80 -28.77
CA GLU A 40 -6.19 -4.09 -27.86
C GLU A 40 -5.85 -2.89 -26.95
N LEU A 41 -5.58 -3.16 -25.67
CA LEU A 41 -4.97 -2.19 -24.74
C LEU A 41 -3.60 -2.71 -24.30
N ARG A 42 -2.59 -1.86 -24.39
CA ARG A 42 -1.23 -2.16 -23.91
C ARG A 42 -0.92 -1.32 -22.70
N VAL A 43 -0.47 -1.98 -21.64
CA VAL A 43 -0.04 -1.33 -20.40
C VAL A 43 1.43 -1.61 -20.21
N HIS A 44 2.24 -0.54 -20.19
CA HIS A 44 3.67 -0.58 -19.98
C HIS A 44 4.01 0.00 -18.62
N THR A 45 4.86 -0.67 -17.84
CA THR A 45 5.26 -0.18 -16.51
C THR A 45 6.77 -0.24 -16.31
N VAL A 46 7.33 0.82 -15.73
CA VAL A 46 8.71 0.88 -15.23
C VAL A 46 8.70 1.39 -13.80
N HIS A 47 9.56 0.83 -12.96
CA HIS A 47 9.76 1.26 -11.57
C HIS A 47 11.18 1.75 -11.37
N THR A 48 11.32 2.94 -10.78
CA THR A 48 12.60 3.44 -10.30
C THR A 48 12.81 3.10 -8.82
N ASN A 49 14.05 3.24 -8.34
CA ASN A 49 14.38 3.05 -6.92
C ASN A 49 14.17 4.31 -6.06
N SER A 50 13.59 5.37 -6.63
CA SER A 50 13.41 6.66 -5.95
C SER A 50 12.23 6.64 -4.98
N LEU A 51 12.43 6.01 -3.82
CA LEU A 51 11.34 5.77 -2.85
C LEU A 51 10.64 7.05 -2.38
N ASN A 52 11.37 8.17 -2.30
CA ASN A 52 10.87 9.45 -1.79
C ASN A 52 10.44 10.41 -2.90
N ASP A 53 10.39 9.96 -4.15
CA ASP A 53 9.94 10.76 -5.27
C ASP A 53 8.42 11.01 -5.16
N THR A 54 8.05 12.26 -4.90
CA THR A 54 6.65 12.69 -4.79
C THR A 54 6.11 13.33 -6.05
N GLU A 55 6.86 13.31 -7.16
CA GLU A 55 6.43 13.91 -8.41
C GLU A 55 5.29 13.10 -9.02
N ILE A 56 4.32 13.82 -9.59
CA ILE A 56 3.21 13.21 -10.30
C ILE A 56 3.07 13.98 -11.59
N GLU A 57 2.98 13.25 -12.70
CA GLU A 57 2.88 13.81 -14.04
C GLU A 57 1.86 13.03 -14.84
N TYR A 58 1.14 13.72 -15.71
CA TYR A 58 0.26 13.11 -16.69
C TYR A 58 0.41 13.81 -18.04
N VAL A 59 0.60 13.01 -19.09
CA VAL A 59 0.64 13.47 -20.47
C VAL A 59 -0.38 12.67 -21.26
N ASP A 60 -1.45 13.34 -21.64
CA ASP A 60 -2.57 12.75 -22.38
C ASP A 60 -2.11 12.14 -23.71
N HIS A 61 -1.41 12.93 -24.53
CA HIS A 61 -0.86 12.49 -25.82
C HIS A 61 0.67 12.42 -25.72
N TYR A 62 1.20 11.29 -25.26
CA TYR A 62 2.62 11.06 -25.15
C TYR A 62 3.20 10.68 -26.52
N SER A 63 4.13 11.49 -27.01
CA SER A 63 4.82 11.29 -28.30
C SER A 63 6.30 10.92 -28.14
N GLY A 64 6.75 10.66 -26.92
CA GLY A 64 8.11 10.21 -26.64
C GLY A 64 8.27 8.71 -26.86
N GLU A 65 9.48 8.22 -26.69
CA GLU A 65 9.73 6.78 -26.67
C GLU A 65 9.29 6.19 -25.34
N ILE A 66 8.66 5.00 -25.38
CA ILE A 66 8.42 4.20 -24.20
C ILE A 66 9.76 3.60 -23.76
N ASP A 67 10.03 3.61 -22.45
CA ASP A 67 11.27 3.08 -21.91
C ASP A 67 11.47 1.62 -22.35
N PRO A 68 12.62 1.25 -22.96
CA PRO A 68 12.86 -0.12 -23.45
C PRO A 68 12.84 -1.19 -22.36
N SER A 69 13.01 -0.81 -21.09
CA SER A 69 12.93 -1.71 -19.93
C SER A 69 11.50 -1.92 -19.42
N ALA A 70 10.51 -1.27 -20.02
CA ALA A 70 9.13 -1.38 -19.60
C ALA A 70 8.58 -2.79 -19.73
N GLU A 71 7.97 -3.27 -18.65
CA GLU A 71 7.19 -4.50 -18.68
C GLU A 71 5.89 -4.23 -19.43
N LEU A 72 5.68 -4.93 -20.55
CA LEU A 72 4.46 -4.85 -21.34
C LEU A 72 3.47 -5.95 -20.93
N THR A 73 2.23 -5.54 -20.64
CA THR A 73 1.07 -6.43 -20.57
C THR A 73 0.05 -6.03 -21.64
N ARG A 74 -0.49 -7.02 -22.36
CA ARG A 74 -1.43 -6.82 -23.47
C ARG A 74 -2.79 -7.42 -23.12
N TYR A 75 -3.85 -6.68 -23.39
CA TYR A 75 -5.24 -7.08 -23.18
C TYR A 75 -5.98 -6.98 -24.51
N SER A 76 -6.74 -8.02 -24.88
CA SER A 76 -7.59 -7.99 -26.08
C SER A 76 -9.04 -7.79 -25.69
N PHE A 77 -9.74 -6.94 -26.44
CA PHE A 77 -11.14 -6.62 -26.23
C PHE A 77 -11.93 -6.84 -27.51
N SER A 78 -13.18 -7.26 -27.36
CA SER A 78 -14.16 -7.35 -28.45
C SER A 78 -14.84 -6.01 -28.74
N CYS A 79 -14.59 -4.99 -27.93
CA CYS A 79 -15.15 -3.65 -28.05
C CYS A 79 -14.07 -2.59 -27.79
N GLU A 80 -14.31 -1.36 -28.24
CA GLU A 80 -13.41 -0.24 -28.04
C GLU A 80 -13.36 0.18 -26.55
N ILE A 81 -12.15 0.44 -26.06
CA ILE A 81 -11.94 0.98 -24.72
C ILE A 81 -11.71 2.49 -24.83
N GLU A 82 -12.75 3.26 -24.51
CA GLU A 82 -12.73 4.72 -24.61
C GLU A 82 -12.16 5.41 -23.36
N LYS A 83 -12.07 4.68 -22.25
CA LYS A 83 -11.67 5.26 -20.95
C LYS A 83 -10.87 4.29 -20.10
N VAL A 84 -9.90 4.84 -19.39
CA VAL A 84 -9.18 4.18 -18.30
C VAL A 84 -9.33 5.00 -17.03
N SER A 85 -9.40 4.35 -15.88
CA SER A 85 -9.34 5.01 -14.58
C SER A 85 -8.43 4.26 -13.62
N PHE A 86 -7.97 4.96 -12.59
CA PHE A 86 -7.19 4.37 -11.52
C PHE A 86 -7.95 4.39 -10.20
N SER A 87 -7.65 3.44 -9.33
CA SER A 87 -8.06 3.51 -7.93
C SER A 87 -6.96 2.96 -7.02
N PRO A 88 -6.69 3.59 -5.88
CA PRO A 88 -5.68 3.09 -4.97
C PRO A 88 -6.21 1.88 -4.20
N HIS A 89 -5.33 0.95 -3.90
CA HIS A 89 -5.63 -0.16 -3.01
C HIS A 89 -4.41 -0.55 -2.17
N LEU A 90 -4.68 -1.26 -1.07
CA LEU A 90 -3.64 -1.81 -0.22
C LEU A 90 -2.91 -2.97 -0.93
N PRO A 91 -1.60 -3.15 -0.71
CA PRO A 91 -0.83 -4.26 -1.26
C PRO A 91 -1.50 -5.62 -1.04
N GLU A 92 -1.35 -6.54 -1.99
CA GLU A 92 -2.07 -7.83 -2.00
C GLU A 92 -1.59 -8.77 -0.89
N LYS A 93 -0.30 -8.72 -0.56
CA LYS A 93 0.33 -9.49 0.52
C LYS A 93 0.55 -8.64 1.76
N ASP A 94 0.70 -9.32 2.88
CA ASP A 94 1.05 -8.71 4.15
C ASP A 94 2.49 -8.18 4.12
N ILE A 95 2.77 -7.18 4.97
CA ILE A 95 4.05 -6.48 4.97
C ILE A 95 4.75 -6.64 6.31
N ILE A 96 6.02 -7.02 6.28
CA ILE A 96 6.87 -7.13 7.47
C ILE A 96 7.66 -5.84 7.62
N PHE A 97 7.34 -5.12 8.69
CA PHE A 97 8.13 -4.02 9.20
C PHE A 97 9.20 -4.54 10.17
N ARG A 98 10.42 -4.02 10.04
CA ARG A 98 11.56 -4.35 10.92
C ARG A 98 12.21 -3.04 11.38
N PRO A 99 12.23 -2.73 12.69
CA PRO A 99 13.11 -1.71 13.24
C PRO A 99 14.58 -2.04 12.96
N ASP A 100 15.44 -1.02 12.82
CA ASP A 100 16.89 -1.24 12.67
C ASP A 100 17.48 -1.95 13.89
N LYS A 101 16.92 -1.67 15.07
CA LYS A 101 17.23 -2.32 16.34
C LYS A 101 15.92 -2.65 17.06
N PRO A 102 15.84 -3.81 17.73
CA PRO A 102 14.66 -4.17 18.52
C PRO A 102 14.25 -3.06 19.48
N ILE A 103 12.96 -2.74 19.50
CA ILE A 103 12.41 -1.77 20.44
C ILE A 103 11.99 -2.53 21.70
N GLN A 104 12.60 -2.22 22.84
CA GLN A 104 12.28 -2.88 24.11
C GLN A 104 11.02 -2.24 24.71
N LEU A 105 9.89 -2.94 24.67
CA LEU A 105 8.63 -2.49 25.27
C LEU A 105 8.56 -2.95 26.73
N PRO A 106 8.65 -2.06 27.74
CA PRO A 106 8.69 -2.47 29.14
C PRO A 106 7.39 -3.12 29.62
N SER A 107 7.50 -3.87 30.72
CA SER A 107 6.36 -4.50 31.38
C SER A 107 5.27 -3.48 31.72
N LYS A 108 4.01 -3.87 31.47
CA LYS A 108 2.80 -3.07 31.72
C LYS A 108 2.81 -1.70 31.01
N ARG A 109 3.57 -1.55 29.91
CA ARG A 109 3.62 -0.34 29.10
C ARG A 109 2.99 -0.55 27.72
N GLN A 110 2.74 0.58 27.06
CA GLN A 110 2.21 0.64 25.71
C GLN A 110 3.08 1.56 24.87
N MET A 111 3.16 1.28 23.58
CA MET A 111 3.77 2.16 22.59
C MET A 111 2.85 2.34 21.37
N SER A 112 3.07 3.42 20.64
CA SER A 112 2.53 3.62 19.30
C SER A 112 3.64 3.56 18.26
N LEU A 113 3.29 3.09 17.07
CA LEU A 113 4.16 3.06 15.91
C LEU A 113 3.33 3.40 14.68
N TYR A 114 3.82 4.32 13.87
CA TYR A 114 3.21 4.68 12.61
C TYR A 114 4.07 4.18 11.47
N VAL A 115 3.47 3.41 10.57
CA VAL A 115 4.17 2.82 9.42
C VAL A 115 3.59 3.42 8.14
N ASN A 116 4.47 3.90 7.29
CA ASN A 116 4.11 4.48 6.01
C ASN A 116 4.42 3.48 4.88
N THR A 117 3.41 3.09 4.12
CA THR A 117 3.50 1.99 3.15
C THR A 117 2.97 2.40 1.79
N SER A 118 3.65 1.99 0.71
CA SER A 118 3.20 2.31 -0.65
C SER A 118 1.86 1.66 -0.98
N LEU A 119 1.00 2.44 -1.61
CA LEU A 119 -0.19 1.95 -2.28
C LEU A 119 0.17 1.20 -3.56
N TRP A 120 -0.80 0.43 -4.02
CA TRP A 120 -0.88 -0.10 -5.38
C TRP A 120 -2.02 0.62 -6.10
N ILE A 121 -2.00 0.59 -7.43
CA ILE A 121 -3.09 1.10 -8.28
C ILE A 121 -3.75 -0.05 -9.03
N HIS A 122 -5.07 -0.03 -9.06
CA HIS A 122 -5.81 -0.79 -10.07
C HIS A 122 -5.88 0.05 -11.34
N VAL A 123 -5.51 -0.54 -12.47
CA VAL A 123 -5.81 -0.04 -13.81
C VAL A 123 -7.17 -0.59 -14.20
N LYS A 124 -8.15 0.29 -14.42
CA LYS A 124 -9.54 -0.07 -14.67
C LYS A 124 -10.04 0.42 -16.01
N VAL A 125 -10.92 -0.35 -16.64
CA VAL A 125 -11.64 0.01 -17.87
C VAL A 125 -13.14 -0.22 -17.69
N ASN A 126 -13.95 0.25 -18.64
CA ASN A 126 -15.40 0.02 -18.66
C ASN A 126 -16.10 0.38 -17.33
N GLY A 127 -15.61 1.45 -16.68
CA GLY A 127 -16.05 1.90 -15.36
C GLY A 127 -15.27 1.27 -14.20
N ASN A 128 -15.41 -0.03 -13.96
CA ASN A 128 -14.84 -0.70 -12.77
C ASN A 128 -14.19 -2.07 -13.03
N GLU A 129 -14.02 -2.48 -14.29
CA GLU A 129 -13.32 -3.73 -14.60
C GLU A 129 -11.82 -3.55 -14.35
N ILE A 130 -11.25 -4.32 -13.41
CA ILE A 130 -9.82 -4.26 -13.06
C ILE A 130 -9.03 -5.14 -14.04
N LEU A 131 -8.11 -4.53 -14.79
CA LEU A 131 -7.22 -5.24 -15.71
C LEU A 131 -5.93 -5.70 -15.04
N LYS A 132 -5.33 -4.81 -14.24
CA LYS A 132 -4.06 -5.05 -13.53
C LYS A 132 -4.02 -4.32 -12.20
N SER A 133 -3.41 -4.96 -11.21
CA SER A 133 -2.90 -4.29 -10.01
C SER A 133 -1.42 -3.99 -10.21
N VAL A 134 -1.00 -2.73 -10.05
CA VAL A 134 0.38 -2.30 -10.25
C VAL A 134 0.91 -1.69 -8.94
N PRO A 135 2.02 -2.17 -8.37
CA PRO A 135 2.65 -1.51 -7.24
C PRO A 135 3.17 -0.14 -7.65
N ILE A 136 2.98 0.89 -6.82
CA ILE A 136 3.63 2.20 -7.07
C ILE A 136 5.11 2.10 -6.71
N VAL A 137 5.42 1.44 -5.59
CA VAL A 137 6.79 1.06 -5.20
C VAL A 137 6.88 -0.46 -5.17
N THR A 138 7.80 -1.02 -5.94
CA THR A 138 8.10 -2.45 -5.88
C THR A 138 8.73 -2.79 -4.53
N LEU A 139 8.07 -3.66 -3.76
CA LEU A 139 8.59 -4.19 -2.51
C LEU A 139 9.26 -5.55 -2.75
N SER A 140 10.32 -5.83 -2.00
CA SER A 140 10.97 -7.14 -2.04
C SER A 140 10.11 -8.17 -1.30
N GLU A 141 10.03 -9.38 -1.82
CA GLU A 141 9.41 -10.48 -1.11
C GLU A 141 10.30 -10.96 0.04
N THR A 142 9.67 -11.39 1.13
CA THR A 142 10.32 -11.99 2.29
C THR A 142 9.50 -13.18 2.75
N TRP A 143 10.18 -14.22 3.18
CA TRP A 143 9.55 -15.35 3.83
C TRP A 143 9.28 -15.05 5.30
N LEU A 144 8.08 -15.36 5.78
CA LEU A 144 7.73 -15.34 7.21
C LEU A 144 7.33 -16.75 7.63
N GLY A 145 8.19 -17.42 8.39
CA GLY A 145 7.91 -18.76 8.91
C GLY A 145 9.15 -19.37 9.59
N PRO A 146 8.97 -20.45 10.37
CA PRO A 146 10.08 -21.15 11.04
C PRO A 146 11.08 -21.78 10.06
N ASP A 147 10.63 -22.20 8.88
CA ASP A 147 11.48 -22.84 7.86
C ASP A 147 10.95 -22.56 6.45
N SER A 148 11.66 -22.98 5.40
CA SER A 148 11.32 -22.72 4.00
C SER A 148 10.08 -23.45 3.47
N THR A 149 9.48 -24.34 4.26
CA THR A 149 8.30 -25.14 3.90
C THR A 149 7.06 -24.75 4.69
N HIS A 150 7.24 -24.15 5.87
CA HIS A 150 6.18 -23.71 6.76
C HIS A 150 6.32 -22.20 6.95
N GLY A 151 5.43 -21.45 6.31
CA GLY A 151 5.44 -20.00 6.35
C GLY A 151 4.55 -19.39 5.29
N GLU A 152 4.65 -18.08 5.15
CA GLU A 152 3.92 -17.32 4.14
C GLU A 152 4.84 -16.28 3.48
N ILE A 153 4.64 -16.08 2.18
CA ILE A 153 5.32 -15.01 1.42
C ILE A 153 4.67 -13.68 1.79
N CYS A 154 5.48 -12.78 2.34
CA CYS A 154 5.12 -11.41 2.65
C CYS A 154 5.99 -10.45 1.81
N PHE A 155 5.71 -9.15 1.91
CA PHE A 155 6.62 -8.11 1.44
C PHE A 155 7.45 -7.54 2.59
N ALA A 156 8.67 -7.11 2.31
CA ALA A 156 9.49 -6.34 3.24
C ALA A 156 9.20 -4.85 3.08
N ALA A 157 8.92 -4.16 4.19
CA ALA A 157 8.79 -2.71 4.17
C ALA A 157 10.12 -2.05 3.76
N LYS A 158 10.05 -1.05 2.88
CA LYS A 158 11.22 -0.21 2.48
C LYS A 158 11.37 1.06 3.34
N THR A 159 10.48 1.26 4.29
CA THR A 159 10.35 2.47 5.11
C THR A 159 10.49 2.14 6.58
N LYS A 160 10.98 3.12 7.34
CA LYS A 160 11.03 3.03 8.80
C LYS A 160 9.71 3.52 9.39
N GLY A 161 9.23 2.81 10.40
CA GLY A 161 8.15 3.28 11.25
C GLY A 161 8.67 4.33 12.23
N VAL A 162 7.80 5.25 12.62
CA VAL A 162 8.09 6.33 13.58
C VAL A 162 7.23 6.17 14.83
N LEU A 163 7.74 6.58 15.98
CA LEU A 163 7.05 6.39 17.26
C LEU A 163 6.03 7.50 17.55
N ASN A 164 6.35 8.73 17.13
CA ASN A 164 5.49 9.89 17.34
C ASN A 164 4.81 10.27 16.02
N TYR A 165 3.63 10.86 16.14
CA TYR A 165 2.86 11.30 14.98
C TYR A 165 3.54 12.45 14.26
N GLU A 166 4.16 13.35 15.01
CA GLU A 166 4.84 14.56 14.53
C GLU A 166 6.05 14.23 13.64
N ASP A 167 6.58 13.01 13.76
CA ASP A 167 7.69 12.51 12.95
C ASP A 167 7.23 11.93 11.60
N LEU A 168 5.91 11.87 11.35
CA LEU A 168 5.36 11.33 10.11
C LEU A 168 5.71 12.21 8.92
N LYS A 169 6.19 11.54 7.87
CA LYS A 169 6.26 12.10 6.53
C LYS A 169 5.05 11.64 5.74
N PHE A 170 4.36 12.59 5.13
CA PHE A 170 3.23 12.33 4.28
C PHE A 170 3.70 12.23 2.82
N TYR A 171 3.19 11.22 2.13
CA TYR A 171 3.46 10.98 0.71
C TYR A 171 2.11 10.79 0.00
N PRO A 172 1.97 11.30 -1.23
CA PRO A 172 0.70 11.22 -1.93
C PRO A 172 0.27 9.78 -2.23
N TYR A 173 1.21 8.90 -2.60
CA TYR A 173 0.95 7.52 -2.99
C TYR A 173 1.14 6.49 -1.88
N ARG A 174 1.13 6.91 -0.61
CA ARG A 174 1.35 5.99 0.50
C ARG A 174 0.26 6.15 1.56
N TYR A 175 -0.04 5.05 2.23
CA TYR A 175 -0.97 5.02 3.35
C TYR A 175 -0.23 4.85 4.68
N ILE A 176 -0.81 5.43 5.72
CA ILE A 176 -0.30 5.34 7.09
C ILE A 176 -1.13 4.34 7.88
N SER A 177 -0.44 3.44 8.59
CA SER A 177 -1.03 2.51 9.55
C SER A 177 -0.50 2.80 10.94
N LYS A 178 -1.39 3.02 11.91
CA LYS A 178 -1.03 3.16 13.34
C LYS A 178 -1.15 1.81 14.03
N PHE A 179 -0.06 1.40 14.66
CA PHE A 179 -0.01 0.29 15.59
C PHE A 179 -0.02 0.82 17.02
N THR A 180 -0.81 0.18 17.87
CA THR A 180 -0.77 0.36 19.31
C THR A 180 -0.42 -0.98 19.92
N ILE A 181 0.72 -1.07 20.61
CA ILE A 181 1.23 -2.32 21.18
C ILE A 181 1.26 -2.19 22.69
N LYS A 182 0.50 -3.04 23.38
CA LYS A 182 0.44 -3.08 24.84
C LYS A 182 1.09 -4.36 25.34
N ASN A 183 2.12 -4.21 26.17
CA ASN A 183 2.77 -5.31 26.88
C ASN A 183 2.15 -5.45 28.27
N GLU A 184 1.46 -6.56 28.51
CA GLU A 184 0.93 -6.91 29.82
C GLU A 184 1.68 -8.06 30.49
N THR A 185 2.80 -8.49 29.93
CA THR A 185 3.70 -9.44 30.61
C THR A 185 4.36 -8.79 31.83
N HIS A 186 5.08 -9.60 32.61
CA HIS A 186 5.91 -9.14 33.73
C HIS A 186 7.34 -8.73 33.32
N GLY A 187 7.69 -8.87 32.03
CA GLY A 187 9.02 -8.59 31.50
C GLY A 187 9.03 -7.54 30.38
N HIS A 188 10.23 -7.22 29.90
CA HIS A 188 10.38 -6.47 28.65
C HIS A 188 10.06 -7.39 27.47
N VAL A 189 9.38 -6.85 26.46
CA VAL A 189 9.16 -7.56 25.19
C VAL A 189 9.96 -6.87 24.09
N PRO A 190 10.87 -7.58 23.41
CA PRO A 190 11.54 -7.05 22.23
C PRO A 190 10.58 -7.02 21.04
N ILE A 191 10.41 -5.86 20.43
CA ILE A 191 9.67 -5.71 19.17
C ILE A 191 10.67 -5.69 18.03
N GLU A 192 10.85 -6.85 17.39
CA GLU A 192 11.82 -7.04 16.29
C GLU A 192 11.18 -6.96 14.91
N ARG A 193 9.92 -7.41 14.80
CA ARG A 193 9.17 -7.47 13.56
C ARG A 193 7.71 -7.22 13.85
N ILE A 194 7.06 -6.49 12.96
CA ILE A 194 5.61 -6.27 13.00
C ILE A 194 5.06 -6.59 11.63
N LYS A 195 4.02 -7.42 11.58
CA LYS A 195 3.30 -7.71 10.35
C LYS A 195 2.08 -6.81 10.22
N LEU A 196 2.06 -6.06 9.13
CA LEU A 196 0.92 -5.29 8.66
C LEU A 196 0.05 -6.21 7.79
N MET A 197 -1.12 -6.56 8.31
CA MET A 197 -2.03 -7.53 7.69
C MET A 197 -2.97 -6.84 6.69
N ASN A 198 -2.51 -6.56 5.48
CA ASN A 198 -3.24 -5.73 4.53
C ASN A 198 -4.60 -6.31 4.12
N GLY A 199 -4.74 -7.63 4.13
CA GLY A 199 -6.00 -8.30 3.74
C GLY A 199 -7.20 -7.88 4.58
N ILE A 200 -7.01 -7.56 5.87
CA ILE A 200 -8.09 -7.26 6.83
C ILE A 200 -8.29 -5.76 7.07
N LEU A 201 -7.54 -4.90 6.40
CA LEU A 201 -7.58 -3.46 6.62
C LEU A 201 -8.43 -2.78 5.55
N ASN A 202 -9.24 -1.83 5.97
CA ASN A 202 -9.88 -0.87 5.09
C ASN A 202 -8.89 0.23 4.71
N LEU A 203 -9.11 0.86 3.56
CA LEU A 203 -8.38 2.05 3.11
C LEU A 203 -9.28 3.29 3.18
N TYR A 204 -8.73 4.37 3.68
CA TYR A 204 -9.38 5.68 3.81
C TYR A 204 -8.51 6.77 3.20
N THR A 205 -9.13 7.90 2.85
CA THR A 205 -8.47 9.16 2.55
C THR A 205 -9.00 10.26 3.47
N ASN A 206 -8.17 11.25 3.79
CA ASN A 206 -8.61 12.46 4.48
C ASN A 206 -8.94 13.59 3.50
N GLU A 207 -9.33 14.76 4.02
CA GLU A 207 -9.64 15.96 3.24
C GLU A 207 -8.43 16.56 2.51
N GLU A 208 -7.22 16.18 2.92
CA GLU A 208 -5.95 16.63 2.32
C GLU A 208 -5.44 15.66 1.23
N GLY A 209 -6.15 14.55 0.98
CA GLY A 209 -5.78 13.55 -0.02
C GLY A 209 -4.73 12.53 0.45
N TYR A 210 -4.45 12.46 1.75
CA TYR A 210 -3.56 11.46 2.34
C TYR A 210 -4.31 10.19 2.74
N PHE A 211 -3.62 9.05 2.64
CA PHE A 211 -4.23 7.75 2.85
C PHE A 211 -3.93 7.16 4.22
N PHE A 212 -4.91 6.45 4.75
CA PHE A 212 -4.83 5.80 6.06
C PHE A 212 -5.47 4.42 5.99
N SER A 213 -4.93 3.45 6.71
CA SER A 213 -5.62 2.17 6.94
C SER A 213 -6.35 2.19 8.28
N ASP A 214 -7.07 1.12 8.62
CA ASP A 214 -7.48 0.89 10.01
C ASP A 214 -6.27 0.93 10.96
N CYS A 215 -6.51 1.35 12.20
CA CYS A 215 -5.56 1.27 13.30
C CYS A 215 -5.51 -0.17 13.83
N ILE A 216 -4.30 -0.69 14.06
CA ILE A 216 -4.06 -2.03 14.57
C ILE A 216 -3.70 -1.94 16.06
N SER A 217 -4.41 -2.66 16.91
CA SER A 217 -4.13 -2.73 18.34
C SER A 217 -3.74 -4.15 18.73
N MET A 218 -2.55 -4.29 19.30
CA MET A 218 -1.94 -5.54 19.70
C MET A 218 -1.75 -5.54 21.21
N ARG A 219 -2.22 -6.59 21.88
CA ARG A 219 -2.07 -6.81 23.32
C ARG A 219 -1.35 -8.11 23.54
N ILE A 220 -0.21 -8.06 24.19
CA ILE A 220 0.57 -9.22 24.64
C ILE A 220 0.15 -9.46 26.08
N ASP A 221 -0.56 -10.55 26.34
CA ASP A 221 -1.02 -10.83 27.70
C ASP A 221 0.08 -11.46 28.57
N SER A 222 -0.26 -11.79 29.82
CA SER A 222 0.68 -12.32 30.80
C SER A 222 1.32 -13.64 30.38
N ASP A 223 0.64 -14.43 29.55
CA ASP A 223 1.09 -15.75 29.08
C ASP A 223 1.93 -15.64 27.79
N GLY A 224 2.06 -14.42 27.25
CA GLY A 224 2.77 -14.14 26.00
C GLY A 224 1.88 -14.24 24.77
N ASP A 225 0.58 -14.51 24.93
CA ASP A 225 -0.35 -14.60 23.81
C ASP A 225 -0.64 -13.21 23.23
N VAL A 226 -0.65 -13.13 21.90
CA VAL A 226 -0.88 -11.88 21.17
C VAL A 226 -2.31 -11.81 20.68
N LYS A 227 -3.05 -10.81 21.17
CA LYS A 227 -4.42 -10.49 20.74
C LYS A 227 -4.41 -9.26 19.85
N ILE A 228 -4.98 -9.38 18.66
CA ILE A 228 -5.04 -8.30 17.67
C ILE A 228 -6.48 -7.92 17.36
N HIS A 229 -6.73 -6.62 17.27
CA HIS A 229 -7.97 -6.07 16.75
C HIS A 229 -7.71 -4.84 15.88
N THR A 230 -8.60 -4.58 14.93
CA THR A 230 -8.55 -3.42 14.05
C THR A 230 -9.68 -2.47 14.39
N ASN A 231 -9.40 -1.17 14.36
CA ASN A 231 -10.36 -0.11 14.61
C ASN A 231 -10.29 0.91 13.48
N LYS A 232 -11.44 1.49 13.11
CA LYS A 232 -11.45 2.66 12.23
C LYS A 232 -10.60 3.77 12.89
N PRO A 233 -9.76 4.48 12.13
CA PRO A 233 -8.99 5.57 12.72
C PRO A 233 -9.91 6.71 13.17
N VAL A 234 -9.54 7.34 14.28
CA VAL A 234 -10.32 8.43 14.87
C VAL A 234 -9.91 9.78 14.28
N LYS A 235 -10.84 10.75 14.30
CA LYS A 235 -10.66 12.06 13.66
C LYS A 235 -9.50 12.84 14.27
N GLU A 236 -9.28 12.69 15.56
CA GLU A 236 -8.20 13.35 16.30
C GLU A 236 -6.82 12.93 15.80
N ASP A 237 -6.68 11.71 15.27
CA ASP A 237 -5.40 11.21 14.76
C ASP A 237 -5.16 11.64 13.29
N PHE A 238 -6.19 11.67 12.44
CA PHE A 238 -6.00 11.76 10.97
C PHE A 238 -6.98 12.66 10.21
N GLY A 239 -7.81 13.44 10.91
CA GLY A 239 -8.83 14.29 10.29
C GLY A 239 -10.08 13.53 9.86
N ILE A 240 -10.93 14.16 9.04
CA ILE A 240 -12.17 13.53 8.57
C ILE A 240 -11.84 12.51 7.48
N LEU A 241 -12.23 11.25 7.71
CA LEU A 241 -11.88 10.14 6.84
C LEU A 241 -13.06 9.67 5.98
N LYS A 242 -12.84 9.62 4.66
CA LYS A 242 -13.70 8.96 3.68
C LYS A 242 -13.14 7.59 3.34
N LYS A 243 -13.99 6.55 3.35
CA LYS A 243 -13.58 5.19 2.98
C LYS A 243 -13.38 5.09 1.46
N ILE A 244 -12.26 4.52 1.04
CA ILE A 244 -11.91 4.26 -0.36
C ILE A 244 -12.18 2.82 -0.75
N SER A 245 -11.70 1.86 0.06
CA SER A 245 -11.92 0.43 -0.19
C SER A 245 -12.19 -0.34 1.10
N PRO A 246 -13.02 -1.40 1.05
CA PRO A 246 -13.16 -2.32 2.18
C PRO A 246 -11.93 -3.23 2.31
N SER A 247 -11.83 -3.92 3.45
CA SER A 247 -10.92 -5.06 3.59
C SER A 247 -11.27 -6.18 2.62
N ARG A 248 -10.26 -6.91 2.16
CA ARG A 248 -10.42 -8.06 1.24
C ARG A 248 -10.81 -9.35 1.98
N GLU A 249 -10.35 -9.47 3.23
CA GLU A 249 -10.59 -10.62 4.10
C GLU A 249 -11.48 -10.23 5.29
N SER A 250 -12.20 -11.21 5.83
CA SER A 250 -12.95 -11.04 7.07
C SER A 250 -12.02 -11.15 8.28
N GLY A 251 -12.13 -10.24 9.26
CA GLY A 251 -11.28 -10.21 10.45
C GLY A 251 -11.42 -11.42 11.41
N ARG A 252 -12.30 -12.39 11.13
CA ARG A 252 -12.49 -13.57 12.01
C ARG A 252 -11.25 -14.48 12.09
N ASN A 253 -10.32 -14.39 11.14
CA ASN A 253 -9.09 -15.20 11.07
C ASN A 253 -7.86 -14.58 11.76
N LEU A 254 -8.05 -13.50 12.54
CA LEU A 254 -6.98 -12.70 13.16
C LEU A 254 -6.12 -13.45 14.20
N ILE A 255 -6.73 -14.39 14.95
CA ILE A 255 -6.09 -15.01 16.13
C ILE A 255 -5.00 -16.02 15.71
N SER A 256 -5.19 -16.77 14.62
CA SER A 256 -4.24 -17.82 14.22
C SER A 256 -2.97 -17.29 13.54
N ARG A 257 -3.03 -16.12 12.86
CA ARG A 257 -1.87 -15.53 12.15
C ARG A 257 -0.99 -14.66 13.07
N ALA A 258 -1.51 -14.20 14.20
CA ALA A 258 -0.80 -13.32 15.14
C ALA A 258 0.31 -14.03 15.92
N LEU A 259 0.10 -15.32 16.25
CA LEU A 259 0.98 -16.10 17.12
C LEU A 259 2.40 -16.29 16.55
N SER A 260 2.56 -16.30 15.23
CA SER A 260 3.87 -16.47 14.57
C SER A 260 4.77 -15.22 14.59
N LEU A 261 4.31 -14.09 15.15
CA LEU A 261 4.90 -12.77 14.87
C LEU A 261 5.88 -12.21 15.90
N MET A 262 5.99 -12.76 17.10
CA MET A 262 6.82 -12.10 18.14
C MET A 262 7.71 -13.01 18.98
N ILE A 263 7.82 -14.30 18.70
CA ILE A 263 8.70 -15.18 19.50
C ILE A 263 9.42 -16.15 18.59
N GLN A 264 10.70 -15.89 18.31
CA GLN A 264 11.74 -16.92 18.17
C GLN A 264 13.13 -16.28 18.06
N SER A 265 13.74 -16.05 19.22
CA SER A 265 14.98 -16.71 19.66
C SER A 265 15.24 -16.33 21.12
#